data_AF-A0A7W1QBC6-F1
#
_entry.id   AF-A0A7W1QBC6-F1
#
_cell.length_a   1.000
_cell.length_b   1.000
_cell.length_c   1.000
_cell.angle_alpha   90.00
_cell.angle_beta   90.00
_cell.angle_gamma   90.00
#
_symmetry.space_group_name_H-M   'P 1'
#
loop_
_entity.id
_entity.type
_entity.pdbx_description
1 polymer ?
#
loop_
_entity_poly.entity_id
_entity_poly.type
_entity_poly.pdbx_seq_one_letter_code
_entity_poly.pdbx_strand_id
1 'polypeptide(L)'
;MDLIEATSKQGVREVLRAASERGKRVSIVGGRTHLDKGNPSDVDIELATGRLDRVIAYDPAEMLAVVEAGMRIGDLRRILAEGGQEWPADAADNATVGGTIATAPSSPRRLRMGPLRDSVVEMELVTGDGRLVRSGARTVKSVAGYDVHRLATGSLGTLGAIVQVAVKVRPLPKARRVVRTSAGGLLAGRRILDAVALPSAVVATPERVEVALEGWPAEIEEQTESVGRVAGDVKIIEDEDVEGSEAIAGPIMVEAAVPPSKLPAVLDEESEWRALMGVGIAWVGLGETGERLAALRGRVAEAGGIAPVIRGPGGLGDAPVPALEVHRRLKAAFDPAGILAPGRFWGGL
;
A
#
# COMPACT_ATOMS: atom_id res chain seq x y z
N MET A 1 -1.64 5.92 -27.55
CA MET A 1 -2.07 6.01 -26.14
C MET A 1 -2.29 7.47 -25.84
N ASP A 2 -3.54 7.85 -25.57
CA ASP A 2 -3.94 9.24 -25.37
C ASP A 2 -3.91 9.58 -23.88
N LEU A 3 -3.38 10.75 -23.51
CA LEU A 3 -3.44 11.25 -22.14
C LEU A 3 -4.60 12.23 -22.00
N ILE A 4 -5.50 11.98 -21.05
CA ILE A 4 -6.63 12.86 -20.73
C ILE A 4 -6.53 13.30 -19.27
N GLU A 5 -6.44 14.60 -19.03
CA GLU A 5 -6.47 15.16 -17.67
C GLU A 5 -7.90 15.52 -17.26
N ALA A 6 -8.41 14.89 -16.20
CA ALA A 6 -9.70 15.25 -15.63
C ALA A 6 -9.53 16.25 -14.49
N THR A 7 -10.26 17.36 -14.56
CA THR A 7 -10.24 18.46 -13.56
C THR A 7 -11.46 18.45 -12.63
N SER A 8 -12.40 17.53 -12.84
CA SER A 8 -13.58 17.40 -11.99
C SER A 8 -14.09 15.96 -11.97
N LYS A 9 -14.86 15.61 -10.92
CA LYS A 9 -15.56 14.32 -10.85
C LYS A 9 -16.44 14.08 -12.07
N GLN A 10 -17.06 15.14 -12.60
CA GLN A 10 -17.89 15.05 -13.79
C GLN A 10 -17.07 14.74 -15.04
N GLY A 11 -15.89 15.36 -15.20
CA GLY A 11 -14.97 15.04 -16.30
C GLY A 11 -14.51 13.58 -16.28
N VAL A 12 -14.19 13.03 -15.10
CA VAL A 12 -13.87 11.60 -14.96
C VAL A 12 -15.02 10.72 -15.47
N ARG A 13 -16.26 11.03 -15.09
CA ARG A 13 -17.46 10.28 -15.51
C ARG A 13 -17.68 10.33 -17.01
N GLU A 14 -17.51 11.50 -17.62
CA GLU A 14 -17.67 11.70 -19.06
C GLU A 14 -16.63 10.91 -19.85
N VAL A 15 -15.37 10.94 -19.42
CA VAL A 15 -14.30 10.17 -20.06
C VAL A 15 -14.56 8.67 -19.98
N LEU A 16 -14.89 8.15 -18.79
CA LEU A 16 -15.13 6.72 -18.60
C LEU A 16 -16.37 6.24 -19.37
N ARG A 17 -17.46 7.02 -19.39
CA ARG A 17 -18.64 6.70 -20.20
C ARG A 17 -18.30 6.65 -21.69
N ALA A 18 -17.61 7.66 -22.22
CA ALA A 18 -17.23 7.71 -23.62
C ALA A 18 -16.25 6.57 -24.00
N ALA A 19 -15.33 6.22 -23.10
CA ALA A 19 -14.44 5.09 -23.29
C ALA A 19 -15.20 3.76 -23.32
N SER A 20 -16.17 3.59 -22.41
CA SER A 20 -17.03 2.40 -22.34
C SER A 20 -17.88 2.23 -23.60
N GLU A 21 -18.48 3.30 -24.12
CA GLU A 21 -19.27 3.30 -25.36
C GLU A 21 -18.43 2.91 -26.59
N ARG A 22 -17.12 3.20 -26.55
CA ARG A 22 -16.18 2.98 -27.67
C ARG A 22 -15.28 1.77 -27.48
N GLY A 23 -15.43 1.03 -26.38
CA GLY A 23 -14.55 -0.10 -26.03
C GLY A 23 -13.08 0.29 -25.89
N LYS A 24 -12.78 1.51 -25.44
CA LYS A 24 -11.40 1.99 -25.24
C LYS A 24 -10.91 1.61 -23.85
N ARG A 25 -9.77 0.94 -23.78
CA ARG A 25 -9.14 0.52 -22.53
C ARG A 25 -8.49 1.71 -21.84
N VAL A 26 -8.74 1.86 -20.54
CA VAL A 26 -8.32 3.01 -19.74
C VAL A 26 -7.45 2.57 -18.57
N SER A 27 -6.28 3.20 -18.41
CA SER A 27 -5.52 3.18 -17.17
C SER A 27 -5.77 4.47 -16.40
N ILE A 28 -6.10 4.36 -15.11
CA ILE A 28 -6.25 5.52 -14.24
C ILE A 28 -4.88 5.82 -13.63
N VAL A 29 -4.39 7.04 -13.82
CA VAL A 29 -3.05 7.44 -13.40
C VAL A 29 -3.09 8.66 -12.48
N GLY A 30 -2.30 8.59 -11.41
CA GLY A 30 -2.08 9.68 -10.46
C GLY A 30 -0.62 10.16 -10.53
N GLY A 31 0.13 9.95 -9.45
CA GLY A 31 1.55 10.30 -9.37
C GLY A 31 2.53 9.39 -10.09
N ARG A 32 2.04 8.31 -10.70
CA ARG A 32 2.85 7.35 -11.46
C ARG A 32 3.98 6.68 -10.67
N THR A 33 3.91 6.69 -9.34
CA THR A 33 4.93 6.14 -8.44
C THR A 33 4.87 4.62 -8.28
N HIS A 34 3.81 3.97 -8.78
CA HIS A 34 3.59 2.52 -8.72
C HIS A 34 3.00 1.97 -10.03
N LEU A 35 3.38 2.54 -11.19
CA LEU A 35 2.90 2.04 -12.49
C LEU A 35 3.40 0.63 -12.80
N ASP A 36 4.53 0.25 -12.21
CA ASP A 36 5.17 -1.06 -12.26
C ASP A 36 4.44 -2.12 -11.41
N LYS A 37 3.48 -1.72 -10.57
CA LYS A 37 2.66 -2.63 -9.76
C LYS A 37 1.44 -3.15 -10.51
N GLY A 38 1.30 -4.47 -10.54
CA GLY A 38 0.31 -5.20 -11.32
C GLY A 38 0.94 -5.92 -12.50
N ASN A 39 0.14 -6.66 -13.26
CA ASN A 39 0.61 -7.14 -14.55
C ASN A 39 0.66 -5.96 -15.56
N PRO A 40 1.56 -6.01 -16.56
CA PRO A 40 1.47 -5.14 -17.72
C PRO A 40 0.07 -5.23 -18.35
N SER A 41 -0.49 -4.08 -18.73
CA SER A 41 -1.82 -3.99 -19.35
C SER A 41 -1.77 -2.99 -20.49
N ASP A 42 -2.18 -3.43 -21.66
CA ASP A 42 -2.28 -2.59 -22.86
C ASP A 42 -3.50 -1.68 -22.75
N VAL A 43 -3.27 -0.37 -22.80
CA VAL A 43 -4.33 0.64 -22.67
C VAL A 43 -4.31 1.64 -23.82
N ASP A 44 -5.49 2.14 -24.16
CA ASP A 44 -5.67 3.13 -25.22
C ASP A 44 -5.61 4.56 -24.66
N ILE A 45 -6.08 4.74 -23.41
CA ILE A 45 -6.19 6.03 -22.71
C ILE A 45 -5.52 5.95 -21.33
N GLU A 46 -4.71 6.95 -20.99
CA GLU A 46 -4.36 7.29 -19.61
C GLU A 46 -5.29 8.40 -19.10
N LEU A 47 -6.11 8.10 -18.09
CA LEU A 47 -6.95 9.08 -17.41
C LEU A 47 -6.21 9.61 -16.18
N ALA A 48 -5.62 10.80 -16.32
CA ALA A 48 -4.92 11.48 -15.24
C ALA A 48 -5.89 12.18 -14.29
N THR A 49 -5.73 11.89 -13.00
CA THR A 49 -6.57 12.42 -11.90
C THR A 49 -5.88 13.50 -11.07
N GLY A 50 -4.63 13.85 -11.39
CA GLY A 50 -3.79 14.75 -10.57
C GLY A 50 -4.29 16.19 -10.44
N ARG A 51 -5.35 16.60 -11.16
CA ARG A 51 -6.02 17.90 -11.04
C ARG A 51 -7.21 17.89 -10.07
N LEU A 52 -7.55 16.72 -9.53
CA LEU A 52 -8.51 16.56 -8.43
C LEU A 52 -7.76 16.67 -7.11
N ASP A 53 -7.32 17.88 -6.73
CA ASP A 53 -6.35 18.11 -5.67
C ASP A 53 -6.87 18.95 -4.49
N ARG A 54 -8.20 19.15 -4.40
CA ARG A 54 -8.78 20.01 -3.36
C ARG A 54 -8.95 19.30 -2.02
N VAL A 55 -8.76 20.07 -0.93
CA VAL A 55 -9.31 19.71 0.38
C VAL A 55 -10.82 19.99 0.34
N ILE A 56 -11.62 18.97 0.62
CA ILE A 56 -13.09 19.08 0.64
C ILE A 56 -13.58 19.44 2.05
N ALA A 57 -13.00 18.82 3.07
CA ALA A 57 -13.26 19.14 4.47
C ALA A 57 -12.09 18.67 5.33
N TYR A 58 -11.67 19.48 6.28
CA TYR A 58 -10.68 19.11 7.29
C TYR A 58 -10.97 19.87 8.56
N ASP A 59 -11.21 19.13 9.64
CA ASP A 59 -11.30 19.66 11.00
C ASP A 59 -10.37 18.81 11.88
N PRO A 60 -9.29 19.40 12.45
CA PRO A 60 -8.38 18.67 13.32
C PRO A 60 -9.08 18.00 14.51
N ALA A 61 -10.16 18.59 15.04
CA ALA A 61 -10.89 18.01 16.18
C ALA A 61 -11.59 16.69 15.82
N GLU A 62 -11.98 16.52 14.57
CA GLU A 62 -12.67 15.33 14.07
C GLU A 62 -11.71 14.18 13.70
N MET A 63 -10.39 14.42 13.73
CA MET A 63 -9.35 13.44 13.34
C MET A 63 -9.61 12.82 11.95
N LEU A 64 -10.20 13.61 11.04
CA LEU A 64 -10.66 13.17 9.72
C LEU A 64 -10.33 14.24 8.67
N ALA A 65 -9.80 13.81 7.53
CA ALA A 65 -9.61 14.66 6.36
C ALA A 65 -10.35 14.09 5.15
N VAL A 66 -11.06 14.95 4.42
CA VAL A 66 -11.76 14.63 3.17
C VAL A 66 -11.07 15.39 2.05
N VAL A 67 -10.52 14.65 1.10
CA VAL A 67 -9.69 15.21 0.03
C VAL A 67 -10.02 14.56 -1.30
N GLU A 68 -9.78 15.29 -2.38
CA GLU A 68 -9.82 14.73 -3.72
C GLU A 68 -8.61 13.80 -3.97
N ALA A 69 -8.84 12.76 -4.77
CA ALA A 69 -7.91 11.63 -4.91
C ALA A 69 -6.61 11.98 -5.66
N GLY A 70 -6.60 13.07 -6.41
CA GLY A 70 -5.43 13.58 -7.13
C GLY A 70 -4.46 14.38 -6.26
N MET A 71 -4.84 14.73 -5.02
CA MET A 71 -3.99 15.49 -4.10
C MET A 71 -2.66 14.76 -3.87
N ARG A 72 -1.55 15.51 -3.91
CA ARG A 72 -0.22 14.98 -3.64
C ARG A 72 -0.05 14.64 -2.16
N ILE A 73 0.69 13.57 -1.88
CA ILE A 73 0.99 13.17 -0.51
C ILE A 73 1.76 14.28 0.22
N GLY A 74 2.71 14.94 -0.46
CA GLY A 74 3.46 16.05 0.13
C GLY A 74 2.57 17.23 0.54
N ASP A 75 1.59 17.59 -0.31
CA ASP A 75 0.63 18.66 -0.01
C ASP A 75 -0.28 18.29 1.16
N LEU A 76 -0.84 17.06 1.15
CA LEU A 76 -1.66 16.57 2.25
C LEU A 76 -0.86 16.56 3.56
N ARG A 77 0.38 16.08 3.54
CA ARG A 77 1.24 16.03 4.74
C ARG A 77 1.47 17.42 5.32
N ARG A 78 1.75 18.42 4.47
CA ARG A 78 1.92 19.81 4.89
C ARG A 78 0.64 20.37 5.52
N ILE A 79 -0.51 20.18 4.88
CA ILE A 79 -1.81 20.66 5.36
C ILE A 79 -2.15 20.05 6.74
N LEU A 80 -1.94 18.74 6.90
CA LEU A 80 -2.22 18.06 8.18
C LEU A 80 -1.23 18.46 9.27
N ALA A 81 0.04 18.72 8.92
CA ALA A 81 1.06 19.15 9.87
C ALA A 81 0.75 20.51 10.49
N GLU A 82 0.07 21.42 9.77
CA GLU A 82 -0.44 22.69 10.33
C GLU A 82 -1.43 22.45 11.48
N GLY A 83 -2.21 21.36 11.43
CA GLY A 83 -3.09 20.90 12.51
C GLY A 83 -2.41 19.97 13.53
N GLY A 84 -1.10 19.77 13.44
CA GLY A 84 -0.35 18.85 14.30
C GLY A 84 -0.68 17.38 14.06
N GLN A 85 -1.09 17.03 12.83
CA GLN A 85 -1.58 15.70 12.46
C GLN A 85 -0.86 15.11 11.24
N GLU A 86 -1.02 13.81 11.04
CA GLU A 86 -0.62 13.10 9.83
C GLU A 86 -1.68 12.09 9.39
N TRP A 87 -1.71 11.79 8.10
CA TRP A 87 -2.24 10.53 7.59
C TRP A 87 -1.06 9.56 7.49
N PRO A 88 -1.04 8.43 8.24
CA PRO A 88 0.12 7.54 8.32
C PRO A 88 0.24 6.64 7.08
N ALA A 89 0.33 7.26 5.90
CA ALA A 89 0.61 6.61 4.64
C ALA A 89 2.09 6.81 4.29
N ASP A 90 2.87 5.74 4.33
CA ASP A 90 4.27 5.74 3.90
C ASP A 90 4.32 5.74 2.37
N ALA A 91 4.35 6.94 1.80
CA ALA A 91 4.34 7.16 0.36
C ALA A 91 5.17 8.40 -0.01
N ALA A 92 5.77 8.36 -1.20
CA ALA A 92 6.54 9.47 -1.75
C ALA A 92 5.67 10.72 -1.96
N ASP A 93 6.27 11.91 -1.80
CA ASP A 93 5.57 13.19 -1.84
C ASP A 93 4.85 13.46 -3.16
N ASN A 94 5.44 12.98 -4.27
CA ASN A 94 4.88 13.09 -5.61
C ASN A 94 3.78 12.04 -5.91
N ALA A 95 3.57 11.04 -5.05
CA ALA A 95 2.42 10.15 -5.14
C ALA A 95 1.12 10.94 -4.88
N THR A 96 -0.01 10.37 -5.31
CA THR A 96 -1.35 10.94 -5.10
C THR A 96 -2.13 10.08 -4.13
N VAL A 97 -2.99 10.68 -3.30
CA VAL A 97 -3.84 9.98 -2.33
C VAL A 97 -4.57 8.77 -2.93
N GLY A 98 -5.25 8.96 -4.06
CA GLY A 98 -5.98 7.91 -4.77
C GLY A 98 -5.06 6.83 -5.32
N GLY A 99 -3.90 7.21 -5.86
CA GLY A 99 -2.86 6.28 -6.31
C GLY A 99 -2.36 5.39 -5.17
N THR A 100 -2.02 5.99 -4.03
CA THR A 100 -1.55 5.27 -2.82
C THR A 100 -2.62 4.30 -2.30
N ILE A 101 -3.90 4.69 -2.32
CA ILE A 101 -5.01 3.82 -1.93
C ILE A 101 -5.23 2.70 -2.96
N ALA A 102 -5.22 3.02 -4.25
CA ALA A 102 -5.41 2.04 -5.31
C ALA A 102 -4.29 1.00 -5.35
N THR A 103 -3.06 1.37 -4.99
CA THR A 103 -1.91 0.45 -4.96
C THR A 103 -1.71 -0.23 -3.61
N ALA A 104 -2.22 0.37 -2.53
CA ALA A 104 -2.16 -0.12 -1.15
C ALA A 104 -0.81 -0.78 -0.80
N PRO A 105 0.31 -0.03 -0.89
CA PRO A 105 1.61 -0.59 -0.54
C PRO A 105 1.62 -1.03 0.92
N SER A 106 2.35 -2.12 1.21
CA SER A 106 2.59 -2.53 2.59
C SER A 106 3.53 -1.52 3.25
N SER A 107 3.00 -0.74 4.20
CA SER A 107 3.74 0.29 4.92
C SER A 107 4.67 -0.34 5.96
N PRO A 108 5.91 0.15 6.14
CA PRO A 108 6.77 -0.24 7.26
C PRO A 108 6.11 -0.01 8.62
N ARG A 109 5.34 1.09 8.78
CA ARG A 109 4.60 1.39 10.01
C ARG A 109 3.34 0.55 10.23
N ARG A 110 3.04 -0.42 9.35
CA ARG A 110 1.82 -1.27 9.41
C ARG A 110 1.68 -2.05 10.71
N LEU A 111 2.77 -2.38 11.40
CA LEU A 111 2.72 -3.05 12.70
C LEU A 111 1.94 -2.22 13.74
N ARG A 112 2.15 -0.89 13.75
CA ARG A 112 1.48 0.02 14.68
C ARG A 112 0.24 0.68 14.07
N MET A 113 0.26 0.99 12.79
CA MET A 113 -0.78 1.78 12.10
C MET A 113 -1.89 0.91 11.50
N GLY A 114 -1.65 -0.39 11.34
CA GLY A 114 -2.52 -1.28 10.58
C GLY A 114 -2.38 -1.08 9.06
N PRO A 115 -3.12 -1.84 8.24
CA PRO A 115 -3.11 -1.69 6.79
C PRO A 115 -3.76 -0.36 6.37
N LEU A 116 -3.27 0.22 5.26
CA LEU A 116 -3.75 1.50 4.73
C LEU A 116 -5.28 1.56 4.58
N ARG A 117 -5.92 0.45 4.16
CA ARG A 117 -7.38 0.35 3.98
C ARG A 117 -8.17 0.67 5.25
N ASP A 118 -7.60 0.44 6.42
CA ASP A 118 -8.27 0.68 7.70
C ASP A 118 -8.27 2.17 8.07
N SER A 119 -7.44 2.99 7.41
CA SER A 119 -7.46 4.45 7.53
C SER A 119 -8.52 5.11 6.65
N VAL A 120 -8.98 4.45 5.59
CA VAL A 120 -10.02 4.96 4.68
C VAL A 120 -11.40 4.65 5.27
N VAL A 121 -12.20 5.66 5.54
CA VAL A 121 -13.55 5.49 6.13
C VAL A 121 -14.67 5.82 5.15
N GLU A 122 -14.36 6.55 4.08
CA GLU A 122 -15.28 6.80 2.98
C GLU A 122 -14.50 6.94 1.67
N MET A 123 -15.09 6.49 0.57
CA MET A 123 -14.57 6.63 -0.78
C MET A 123 -15.69 6.95 -1.76
N GLU A 124 -15.43 7.89 -2.66
CA GLU A 124 -16.17 8.06 -3.90
C GLU A 124 -15.30 7.58 -5.08
N LEU A 125 -15.87 6.70 -5.91
CA LEU A 125 -15.22 6.17 -7.10
C LEU A 125 -16.15 6.22 -8.30
N VAL A 126 -15.58 6.36 -9.49
CA VAL A 126 -16.31 6.32 -10.77
C VAL A 126 -16.05 4.98 -11.46
N THR A 127 -17.11 4.22 -11.72
CA THR A 127 -17.08 2.91 -12.39
C THR A 127 -16.73 3.04 -13.88
N GLY A 128 -16.42 1.92 -14.55
CA GLY A 128 -16.12 1.88 -15.98
C GLY A 128 -17.24 2.43 -16.86
N ASP A 129 -18.50 2.32 -16.43
CA ASP A 129 -19.68 2.88 -17.10
C ASP A 129 -20.02 4.33 -16.65
N GLY A 130 -19.17 4.97 -15.86
CA GLY A 130 -19.30 6.38 -15.46
C GLY A 130 -20.30 6.67 -14.32
N ARG A 131 -20.76 5.65 -13.58
CA ARG A 131 -21.55 5.85 -12.35
C ARG A 131 -20.65 6.30 -11.22
N LEU A 132 -21.13 7.25 -10.42
CA LEU A 132 -20.48 7.66 -9.18
C LEU A 132 -21.00 6.77 -8.04
N VAL A 133 -20.09 6.01 -7.42
CA VAL A 133 -20.38 5.12 -6.30
C VAL A 133 -19.73 5.67 -5.05
N ARG A 134 -20.50 5.75 -3.95
CA ARG A 134 -20.01 6.13 -2.62
C ARG A 134 -20.08 4.93 -1.70
N SER A 135 -19.04 4.72 -0.90
CA SER A 135 -18.97 3.66 0.11
C SER A 135 -18.31 4.15 1.38
N GLY A 136 -18.78 3.65 2.52
CA GLY A 136 -18.33 4.07 3.85
C GLY A 136 -19.13 5.28 4.36
N ALA A 137 -18.74 5.77 5.54
CA ALA A 137 -19.38 6.89 6.20
C ALA A 137 -18.38 7.58 7.13
N ARG A 138 -18.61 8.87 7.35
CA ARG A 138 -17.78 9.73 8.23
C ARG A 138 -18.24 9.65 9.70
N THR A 139 -18.79 8.53 10.13
CA THR A 139 -19.40 8.34 11.45
C THR A 139 -18.67 7.26 12.25
N VAL A 140 -18.65 7.40 13.58
CA VAL A 140 -17.99 6.46 14.50
C VAL A 140 -18.50 5.02 14.36
N LYS A 141 -19.78 4.86 14.03
CA LYS A 141 -20.38 3.57 13.70
C LYS A 141 -21.05 3.67 12.35
N SER A 142 -20.72 2.75 11.47
CA SER A 142 -21.42 2.49 10.22
C SER A 142 -21.70 0.99 10.14
N VAL A 143 -22.97 0.63 9.97
CA VAL A 143 -23.44 -0.76 9.81
C VAL A 143 -24.24 -0.93 8.51
N ALA A 144 -24.16 0.06 7.62
CA ALA A 144 -24.97 0.13 6.41
C ALA A 144 -24.13 -0.20 5.17
N GLY A 145 -24.55 -1.26 4.46
CA GLY A 145 -23.97 -1.65 3.18
C GLY A 145 -22.63 -2.40 3.30
N TYR A 146 -22.06 -2.70 2.14
CA TYR A 146 -20.76 -3.36 2.03
C TYR A 146 -19.62 -2.35 1.99
N ASP A 147 -18.46 -2.73 2.54
CA ASP A 147 -17.22 -1.94 2.54
C ASP A 147 -16.52 -1.94 1.17
N VAL A 148 -17.20 -1.47 0.13
CA VAL A 148 -16.66 -1.33 -1.24
C VAL A 148 -15.37 -0.49 -1.24
N HIS A 149 -15.25 0.53 -0.38
CA HIS A 149 -14.02 1.31 -0.24
C HIS A 149 -12.81 0.44 0.18
N ARG A 150 -13.02 -0.61 1.00
CA ARG A 150 -11.97 -1.57 1.38
C ARG A 150 -11.65 -2.53 0.24
N LEU A 151 -12.64 -2.91 -0.56
CA LEU A 151 -12.45 -3.71 -1.77
C LEU A 151 -11.67 -2.94 -2.85
N ALA A 152 -11.98 -1.66 -3.04
CA ALA A 152 -11.32 -0.79 -4.02
C ALA A 152 -9.87 -0.43 -3.63
N THR A 153 -9.56 -0.48 -2.33
CA THR A 153 -8.19 -0.30 -1.84
C THR A 153 -7.33 -1.49 -2.27
N GLY A 154 -6.25 -1.22 -3.02
CA GLY A 154 -5.41 -2.27 -3.62
C GLY A 154 -5.96 -2.86 -4.94
N SER A 155 -7.02 -2.30 -5.51
CA SER A 155 -7.60 -2.76 -6.79
C SER A 155 -6.78 -2.39 -8.03
N LEU A 156 -5.72 -1.57 -7.89
CA LEU A 156 -4.92 -1.05 -9.00
C LEU A 156 -5.73 -0.28 -10.05
N GLY A 157 -6.88 0.29 -9.64
CA GLY A 157 -7.78 1.04 -10.52
C GLY A 157 -8.72 0.19 -11.37
N THR A 158 -8.70 -1.14 -11.25
CA THR A 158 -9.53 -2.04 -12.07
C THR A 158 -11.01 -2.02 -11.71
N LEU A 159 -11.37 -1.47 -10.55
CA LEU A 159 -12.75 -1.30 -10.09
C LEU A 159 -13.29 0.12 -10.28
N GLY A 160 -12.46 1.08 -10.70
CA GLY A 160 -12.90 2.45 -10.95
C GLY A 160 -11.87 3.50 -10.58
N ALA A 161 -12.14 4.73 -11.01
CA ALA A 161 -11.35 5.90 -10.67
C ALA A 161 -11.77 6.43 -9.30
N ILE A 162 -10.90 6.32 -8.30
CA ILE A 162 -11.09 6.97 -7.01
C ILE A 162 -11.03 8.48 -7.24
N VAL A 163 -12.04 9.23 -6.81
CA VAL A 163 -12.14 10.69 -7.04
C VAL A 163 -12.14 11.52 -5.75
N GLN A 164 -12.57 10.94 -4.63
CA GLN A 164 -12.52 11.57 -3.31
C GLN A 164 -12.45 10.50 -2.23
N VAL A 165 -11.75 10.79 -1.15
CA VAL A 165 -11.67 9.90 0.03
C VAL A 165 -11.81 10.69 1.32
N ALA A 166 -12.32 10.02 2.35
CA ALA A 166 -12.17 10.45 3.73
C ALA A 166 -11.22 9.50 4.45
N VAL A 167 -10.18 10.06 5.07
CA VAL A 167 -9.12 9.31 5.77
C VAL A 167 -9.03 9.75 7.22
N LYS A 168 -8.90 8.77 8.13
CA LYS A 168 -8.54 9.02 9.53
C LYS A 168 -7.12 9.56 9.58
N VAL A 169 -6.96 10.65 10.30
CA VAL A 169 -5.65 11.22 10.63
C VAL A 169 -5.36 10.97 12.11
N ARG A 170 -4.10 11.15 12.49
CA ARG A 170 -3.62 10.97 13.86
C ARG A 170 -2.75 12.16 14.27
N PRO A 171 -2.52 12.40 15.56
CA PRO A 171 -1.56 13.40 15.98
C PRO A 171 -0.15 13.02 15.50
N LEU A 172 0.65 14.02 15.15
CA LEU A 172 2.06 13.82 14.90
C LEU A 172 2.76 13.29 16.17
N PRO A 173 3.66 12.30 16.05
CA PRO A 173 4.48 11.89 17.17
C PRO A 173 5.39 13.05 17.61
N LYS A 174 5.77 13.09 18.90
CA LYS A 174 6.63 14.15 19.44
C LYS A 174 8.09 13.98 19.06
N ALA A 175 8.49 12.75 18.72
CA ALA A 175 9.80 12.42 18.18
C ALA A 175 9.69 11.16 17.30
N ARG A 176 10.64 11.00 16.39
CA ARG A 176 10.84 9.81 15.55
C ARG A 176 12.31 9.42 15.56
N ARG A 177 12.57 8.13 15.61
CA ARG A 177 13.93 7.58 15.62
C ARG A 177 13.99 6.25 14.90
N VAL A 178 15.03 6.05 14.12
CA VAL A 178 15.43 4.75 13.58
C VAL A 178 16.64 4.24 14.33
N VAL A 179 16.54 3.01 14.83
CA VAL A 179 17.67 2.28 15.42
C VAL A 179 18.08 1.16 14.47
N ARG A 180 19.32 1.20 13.99
CA ARG A 180 19.88 0.26 13.02
C ARG A 180 20.94 -0.61 13.68
N THR A 181 20.79 -1.92 13.59
CA THR A 181 21.75 -2.88 14.15
C THR A 181 22.92 -3.14 13.21
N SER A 182 24.03 -3.65 13.75
CA SER A 182 25.18 -4.13 12.99
C SER A 182 25.03 -5.56 12.45
N ALA A 183 24.08 -6.33 12.99
CA ALA A 183 23.77 -7.70 12.57
C ALA A 183 22.32 -7.84 12.11
N GLY A 184 22.09 -8.65 11.10
CA GLY A 184 20.77 -8.89 10.51
C GLY A 184 20.19 -10.26 10.84
N GLY A 185 19.28 -10.67 9.97
CA GLY A 185 18.60 -11.96 10.03
C GLY A 185 17.28 -11.90 10.82
N LEU A 186 16.42 -12.87 10.50
CA LEU A 186 15.08 -12.98 11.09
C LEU A 186 15.12 -13.24 12.59
N LEU A 187 16.14 -13.94 13.09
CA LEU A 187 16.31 -14.21 14.52
C LEU A 187 16.60 -12.91 15.30
N ALA A 188 17.46 -12.04 14.77
CA ALA A 188 17.71 -10.73 15.36
C ALA A 188 16.43 -9.88 15.38
N GLY A 189 15.73 -9.83 14.24
CA GLY A 189 14.44 -9.13 14.15
C GLY A 189 13.40 -9.66 15.13
N ARG A 190 13.35 -10.98 15.34
CA ARG A 190 12.44 -11.60 16.31
C ARG A 190 12.77 -11.21 17.76
N ARG A 191 14.04 -11.29 18.15
CA ARG A 191 14.49 -10.92 19.50
C ARG A 191 14.18 -9.46 19.82
N ILE A 192 14.34 -8.57 18.84
CA ILE A 192 13.99 -7.15 18.98
C ILE A 192 12.48 -6.99 19.15
N LEU A 193 11.67 -7.68 18.34
CA LEU A 193 10.21 -7.64 18.45
C LEU A 193 9.72 -8.13 19.82
N ASP A 194 10.37 -9.13 20.40
CA ASP A 194 10.03 -9.65 21.74
C ASP A 194 10.48 -8.69 22.87
N ALA A 195 11.46 -7.81 22.61
CA ALA A 195 12.04 -6.91 23.62
C ALA A 195 11.51 -5.46 23.58
N VAL A 196 11.00 -5.02 22.43
CA VAL A 196 10.48 -3.66 22.24
C VAL A 196 8.95 -3.70 22.29
N ALA A 197 8.35 -2.96 23.23
CA ALA A 197 6.92 -3.09 23.54
C ALA A 197 5.99 -2.62 22.41
N LEU A 198 6.32 -1.52 21.71
CA LEU A 198 5.45 -0.94 20.69
C LEU A 198 6.26 -0.27 19.56
N PRO A 199 7.12 -1.02 18.84
CA PRO A 199 7.82 -0.48 17.70
C PRO A 199 6.83 -0.11 16.59
N SER A 200 7.10 0.97 15.87
CA SER A 200 6.33 1.32 14.67
C SER A 200 6.61 0.35 13.53
N ALA A 201 7.88 -0.06 13.42
CA ALA A 201 8.34 -1.06 12.47
C ALA A 201 9.53 -1.83 13.05
N VAL A 202 9.64 -3.10 12.68
CA VAL A 202 10.88 -3.89 12.81
C VAL A 202 11.12 -4.53 11.44
N VAL A 203 12.06 -3.99 10.68
CA VAL A 203 12.38 -4.48 9.33
C VAL A 203 13.72 -5.21 9.39
N ALA A 204 13.69 -6.51 9.13
CA ALA A 204 14.90 -7.34 9.07
C ALA A 204 15.37 -7.49 7.62
N THR A 205 16.67 -7.50 7.42
CA THR A 205 17.36 -7.92 6.19
C THR A 205 18.43 -8.95 6.55
N PRO A 206 19.12 -9.59 5.59
CA PRO A 206 20.27 -10.45 5.91
C PRO A 206 21.35 -9.73 6.72
N GLU A 207 21.58 -8.45 6.45
CA GLU A 207 22.71 -7.68 6.98
C GLU A 207 22.40 -6.92 8.27
N ARG A 208 21.15 -6.46 8.43
CA ARG A 208 20.76 -5.58 9.54
C ARG A 208 19.29 -5.68 9.91
N VAL A 209 18.94 -5.08 11.04
CA VAL A 209 17.56 -4.81 11.46
C VAL A 209 17.40 -3.31 11.66
N GLU A 210 16.31 -2.77 11.13
CA GLU A 210 15.91 -1.36 11.27
C GLU A 210 14.64 -1.30 12.11
N VAL A 211 14.69 -0.53 13.21
CA VAL A 211 13.58 -0.37 14.14
C VAL A 211 13.09 1.06 14.08
N ALA A 212 11.85 1.27 13.65
CA ALA A 212 11.22 2.59 13.68
C ALA A 212 10.51 2.79 15.01
N LEU A 213 10.85 3.86 15.71
CA LEU A 213 10.25 4.28 16.97
C LEU A 213 9.60 5.66 16.78
N GLU A 214 8.39 5.83 17.32
CA GLU A 214 7.70 7.12 17.25
C GLU A 214 6.81 7.29 18.51
N GLY A 215 6.85 8.45 19.14
CA GLY A 215 6.15 8.66 20.41
C GLY A 215 6.69 9.84 21.19
N TRP A 216 6.69 9.70 22.52
CA TRP A 216 7.32 10.67 23.42
C TRP A 216 8.84 10.42 23.51
N PRO A 217 9.68 11.47 23.70
CA PRO A 217 11.12 11.28 23.76
C PRO A 217 11.59 10.25 24.81
N ALA A 218 11.00 10.25 26.01
CA ALA A 218 11.35 9.29 27.06
C ALA A 218 11.01 7.84 26.68
N GLU A 219 9.87 7.62 26.01
CA GLU A 219 9.46 6.30 25.52
C GLU A 219 10.39 5.80 24.41
N ILE A 220 10.81 6.69 23.49
CA ILE A 220 11.77 6.35 22.44
C ILE A 220 13.14 6.00 23.03
N GLU A 221 13.58 6.71 24.05
CA GLU A 221 14.85 6.42 24.72
C GLU A 221 14.84 5.03 25.37
N GLU A 222 13.81 4.71 26.17
CA GLU A 222 13.64 3.39 26.79
C GLU A 222 13.59 2.25 25.77
N GLN A 223 12.90 2.47 24.64
CA GLN A 223 12.83 1.50 23.55
C GLN A 223 14.18 1.37 22.84
N THR A 224 14.92 2.46 22.65
CA THR A 224 16.26 2.46 22.06
C THR A 224 17.23 1.63 22.90
N GLU A 225 17.23 1.83 24.22
CA GLU A 225 18.02 1.02 25.15
C GLU A 225 17.63 -0.47 25.09
N SER A 226 16.34 -0.76 24.92
CA SER A 226 15.85 -2.14 24.79
C SER A 226 16.35 -2.82 23.52
N VAL A 227 16.43 -2.08 22.40
CA VAL A 227 17.09 -2.57 21.18
C VAL A 227 18.58 -2.85 21.45
N GLY A 228 19.29 -1.89 22.07
CA GLY A 228 20.73 -2.03 22.38
C GLY A 228 21.05 -3.21 23.30
N ARG A 229 20.21 -3.47 24.31
CA ARG A 229 20.37 -4.63 25.22
C ARG A 229 20.34 -5.98 24.49
N VAL A 230 19.62 -6.07 23.38
CA VAL A 230 19.43 -7.31 22.63
C VAL A 230 20.34 -7.40 21.39
N ALA A 231 20.61 -6.27 20.75
CA ALA A 231 21.38 -6.20 19.51
C ALA A 231 22.87 -5.86 19.72
N GLY A 232 23.26 -5.38 20.90
CA GLY A 232 24.59 -4.84 21.16
C GLY A 232 24.77 -3.49 20.49
N ASP A 233 25.77 -3.37 19.61
CA ASP A 233 26.09 -2.11 18.93
C ASP A 233 24.98 -1.70 17.94
N VAL A 234 24.46 -0.48 18.13
CA VAL A 234 23.41 0.11 17.31
C VAL A 234 23.78 1.51 16.84
N LYS A 235 23.30 1.88 15.65
CA LYS A 235 23.35 3.24 15.12
C LYS A 235 21.97 3.89 15.30
N ILE A 236 21.95 5.06 15.92
CA ILE A 236 20.74 5.87 16.09
C ILE A 236 20.69 6.93 14.99
N ILE A 237 19.51 7.12 14.40
CA ILE A 237 19.26 8.15 13.41
C ILE A 237 17.92 8.82 13.75
N GLU A 238 17.95 10.13 13.95
CA GLU A 238 16.77 10.91 14.29
C GLU A 238 16.03 11.36 13.03
N ASP A 239 14.71 11.47 13.11
CA ASP A 239 13.84 12.02 12.05
C ASP A 239 13.97 11.34 10.67
N GLU A 240 14.35 10.05 10.65
CA GLU A 240 14.37 9.19 9.46
C GLU A 240 13.15 8.25 9.46
N ASP A 241 12.64 7.90 8.28
CA ASP A 241 11.65 6.84 8.10
C ASP A 241 12.36 5.54 7.64
N VAL A 242 11.82 4.39 8.02
CA VAL A 242 12.35 3.09 7.53
C VAL A 242 11.81 2.82 6.14
N GLU A 243 12.67 2.44 5.20
CA GLU A 243 12.27 2.07 3.85
C GLU A 243 11.56 0.71 3.81
N GLY A 244 10.51 0.63 2.99
CA GLY A 244 9.75 -0.58 2.72
C GLY A 244 10.25 -1.33 1.48
N SER A 245 9.31 -1.60 0.57
CA SER A 245 9.54 -2.32 -0.68
C SER A 245 10.44 -1.60 -1.68
N GLU A 246 10.49 -0.26 -1.62
CA GLU A 246 11.25 0.61 -2.50
C GLU A 246 12.77 0.37 -2.41
N ALA A 247 13.25 -0.16 -1.29
CA ALA A 247 14.66 -0.49 -1.08
C ALA A 247 15.08 -1.84 -1.68
N ILE A 248 14.15 -2.67 -2.19
CA ILE A 248 14.50 -3.88 -2.92
C ILE A 248 14.90 -3.51 -4.35
N ALA A 249 16.15 -3.81 -4.68
CA ALA A 249 16.67 -3.72 -6.03
C ALA A 249 16.21 -4.91 -6.87
N GLY A 250 16.18 -4.72 -8.19
CA GLY A 250 15.92 -5.79 -9.15
C GLY A 250 14.64 -5.59 -9.98
N PRO A 251 14.60 -6.24 -11.16
CA PRO A 251 13.50 -6.10 -12.10
C PRO A 251 12.22 -6.82 -11.65
N ILE A 252 12.37 -7.84 -10.80
CA ILE A 252 11.26 -8.60 -10.22
C ILE A 252 11.25 -8.40 -8.70
N MET A 253 10.11 -7.96 -8.16
CA MET A 253 9.89 -7.90 -6.71
C MET A 253 8.67 -8.70 -6.33
N VAL A 254 8.83 -9.61 -5.37
CA VAL A 254 7.76 -10.46 -4.83
C VAL A 254 7.37 -9.97 -3.44
N GLU A 255 6.07 -9.80 -3.17
CA GLU A 255 5.56 -9.56 -1.81
C GLU A 255 5.04 -10.89 -1.25
N ALA A 256 5.87 -11.60 -0.48
CA ALA A 256 5.46 -12.80 0.22
C ALA A 256 4.69 -12.43 1.50
N ALA A 257 3.47 -12.93 1.62
CA ALA A 257 2.59 -12.72 2.77
C ALA A 257 2.29 -14.07 3.44
N VAL A 258 2.74 -14.25 4.68
CA VAL A 258 2.57 -15.46 5.50
C VAL A 258 2.25 -15.09 6.95
N PRO A 259 1.79 -16.03 7.80
CA PRO A 259 1.77 -15.78 9.24
C PRO A 259 3.16 -15.34 9.73
N PRO A 260 3.28 -14.34 10.64
CA PRO A 260 4.58 -13.78 11.05
C PRO A 260 5.58 -14.84 11.56
N SER A 261 5.08 -15.89 12.23
CA SER A 261 5.91 -17.00 12.73
C SER A 261 6.47 -17.92 11.65
N LYS A 262 6.01 -17.80 10.40
CA LYS A 262 6.40 -18.64 9.27
C LYS A 262 7.41 -17.96 8.32
N LEU A 263 7.74 -16.68 8.52
CA LEU A 263 8.76 -15.99 7.73
C LEU A 263 10.08 -16.78 7.60
N PRO A 264 10.63 -17.42 8.67
CA PRO A 264 11.88 -18.18 8.56
C PRO A 264 11.80 -19.43 7.68
N ALA A 265 10.61 -19.96 7.41
CA ALA A 265 10.43 -21.12 6.52
C ALA A 265 10.41 -20.72 5.03
N VAL A 266 10.28 -19.42 4.74
CA VAL A 266 10.05 -18.90 3.38
C VAL A 266 11.28 -18.20 2.81
N LEU A 267 12.01 -17.48 3.66
CA LEU A 267 13.15 -16.67 3.24
C LEU A 267 14.44 -17.47 3.39
N ASP A 268 15.26 -17.45 2.35
CA ASP A 268 16.61 -18.00 2.37
C ASP A 268 17.64 -16.88 2.57
N GLU A 269 18.84 -17.23 3.04
CA GLU A 269 19.91 -16.26 3.31
C GLU A 269 20.57 -15.73 2.02
N GLU A 270 20.38 -16.42 0.90
CA GLU A 270 21.03 -16.10 -0.38
C GLU A 270 20.26 -15.07 -1.23
N SER A 271 18.99 -14.81 -0.90
CA SER A 271 18.18 -13.81 -1.62
C SER A 271 18.31 -12.42 -1.01
N GLU A 272 18.14 -11.41 -1.85
CA GLU A 272 17.90 -10.04 -1.40
C GLU A 272 16.47 -9.96 -0.86
N TRP A 273 16.32 -9.76 0.45
CA TRP A 273 15.01 -9.60 1.07
C TRP A 273 14.98 -8.57 2.19
N ARG A 274 13.77 -8.04 2.40
CA ARG A 274 13.39 -7.19 3.53
C ARG A 274 12.10 -7.73 4.12
N ALA A 275 12.09 -8.02 5.41
CA ALA A 275 10.97 -8.64 6.11
C ALA A 275 10.41 -7.70 7.18
N LEU A 276 9.12 -7.38 7.09
CA LEU A 276 8.39 -6.65 8.11
C LEU A 276 7.99 -7.62 9.24
N MET A 277 8.82 -7.65 10.27
CA MET A 277 8.66 -8.54 11.42
C MET A 277 7.39 -8.19 12.20
N GLY A 278 6.69 -9.21 12.69
CA GLY A 278 5.41 -9.05 13.40
C GLY A 278 4.19 -8.87 12.48
N VAL A 279 4.39 -8.50 11.21
CA VAL A 279 3.30 -8.39 10.21
C VAL A 279 3.23 -9.61 9.30
N GLY A 280 4.38 -10.24 9.00
CA GLY A 280 4.43 -11.42 8.13
C GLY A 280 4.47 -11.09 6.64
N ILE A 281 4.97 -9.91 6.30
CA ILE A 281 5.24 -9.48 4.92
C ILE A 281 6.75 -9.51 4.69
N ALA A 282 7.18 -10.03 3.54
CA ALA A 282 8.54 -9.91 3.07
C ALA A 282 8.57 -9.53 1.59
N TRP A 283 9.44 -8.59 1.25
CA TRP A 283 9.76 -8.26 -0.13
C TRP A 283 11.03 -8.97 -0.53
N VAL A 284 10.98 -9.69 -1.65
CA VAL A 284 12.10 -10.49 -2.16
C VAL A 284 12.43 -10.01 -3.58
N GLY A 285 13.68 -9.62 -3.80
CA GLY A 285 14.21 -9.24 -5.10
C GLY A 285 14.68 -10.46 -5.89
N LEU A 286 14.30 -10.55 -7.16
CA LEU A 286 14.73 -11.60 -8.08
C LEU A 286 15.24 -10.97 -9.39
N GLY A 287 16.25 -11.61 -9.98
CA GLY A 287 16.80 -11.18 -11.27
C GLY A 287 15.87 -11.48 -12.46
N GLU A 288 15.11 -12.56 -12.38
CA GLU A 288 14.16 -12.98 -13.42
C GLU A 288 13.05 -13.86 -12.83
N THR A 289 12.00 -14.07 -13.62
CA THR A 289 10.99 -15.09 -13.33
C THR A 289 11.54 -16.47 -13.71
N GLY A 290 11.26 -17.50 -12.90
CA GLY A 290 11.70 -18.86 -13.20
C GLY A 290 11.67 -19.77 -11.97
N GLU A 291 12.65 -20.66 -11.86
CA GLU A 291 12.74 -21.66 -10.80
C GLU A 291 12.76 -21.04 -9.40
N ARG A 292 13.50 -19.94 -9.20
CA ARG A 292 13.57 -19.24 -7.89
C ARG A 292 12.21 -18.70 -7.46
N LEU A 293 11.45 -18.12 -8.39
CA LEU A 293 10.09 -17.63 -8.10
C LEU A 293 9.15 -18.81 -7.79
N ALA A 294 9.24 -19.91 -8.53
CA ALA A 294 8.44 -21.11 -8.29
C ALA A 294 8.75 -21.74 -6.92
N ALA A 295 10.04 -21.84 -6.57
CA ALA A 295 10.48 -22.35 -5.26
C ALA A 295 9.99 -21.46 -4.11
N LEU A 296 10.13 -20.14 -4.23
CA LEU A 296 9.62 -19.19 -3.24
C LEU A 296 8.09 -19.35 -3.05
N ARG A 297 7.33 -19.44 -4.15
CA ARG A 297 5.88 -19.66 -4.10
C ARG A 297 5.52 -20.99 -3.45
N GLY A 298 6.28 -22.05 -3.71
CA GLY A 298 6.12 -23.35 -3.05
C GLY A 298 6.24 -23.24 -1.54
N ARG A 299 7.34 -22.66 -1.04
CA ARG A 299 7.56 -22.44 0.41
C ARG A 299 6.46 -21.56 1.02
N VAL A 300 6.04 -20.51 0.32
CA VAL A 300 4.96 -19.61 0.77
C VAL A 300 3.61 -20.32 0.85
N ALA A 301 3.27 -21.15 -0.15
CA ALA A 301 2.03 -21.92 -0.17
C ALA A 301 2.00 -22.95 0.97
N GLU A 302 3.11 -23.65 1.23
CA GLU A 302 3.26 -24.57 2.38
C GLU A 302 3.10 -23.86 3.72
N ALA A 303 3.53 -22.60 3.80
CA ALA A 303 3.32 -21.73 4.96
C ALA A 303 1.89 -21.14 5.05
N GLY A 304 1.00 -21.45 4.10
CA GLY A 304 -0.39 -20.95 4.06
C GLY A 304 -0.52 -19.51 3.59
N GLY A 305 0.46 -19.01 2.82
CA GLY A 305 0.52 -17.64 2.33
C GLY A 305 0.35 -17.48 0.82
N ILE A 306 0.61 -16.27 0.34
CA ILE A 306 0.65 -15.92 -1.10
C ILE A 306 1.88 -15.08 -1.42
N ALA A 307 2.36 -15.17 -2.66
CA ALA A 307 3.55 -14.45 -3.14
C ALA A 307 3.30 -13.84 -4.53
N PRO A 308 2.47 -12.79 -4.62
CA PRO A 308 2.34 -11.99 -5.84
C PRO A 308 3.67 -11.31 -6.19
N VAL A 309 3.99 -11.30 -7.49
CA VAL A 309 5.04 -10.44 -8.04
C VAL A 309 4.48 -9.02 -8.12
N ILE A 310 4.89 -8.12 -7.23
CA ILE A 310 4.40 -6.74 -7.15
C ILE A 310 5.17 -5.74 -8.03
N ARG A 311 6.27 -6.15 -8.66
CA ARG A 311 7.00 -5.41 -9.71
C ARG A 311 7.52 -6.42 -10.73
N GLY A 312 7.29 -6.15 -12.02
CA GLY A 312 7.70 -7.03 -13.11
C GLY A 312 6.72 -8.16 -13.43
N PRO A 313 7.01 -9.00 -14.45
CA PRO A 313 6.13 -10.10 -14.85
C PRO A 313 5.98 -11.18 -13.77
N GLY A 314 4.80 -11.80 -13.69
CA GLY A 314 4.60 -13.05 -12.94
C GLY A 314 3.32 -13.11 -12.10
N GLY A 315 2.67 -11.98 -11.81
CA GLY A 315 1.36 -11.91 -11.17
C GLY A 315 1.24 -12.73 -9.87
N LEU A 316 0.10 -13.41 -9.66
CA LEU A 316 -0.09 -14.38 -8.56
C LEU A 316 0.46 -15.78 -8.86
N GLY A 317 0.82 -16.06 -10.12
CA GLY A 317 1.08 -17.43 -10.57
C GLY A 317 -0.16 -18.30 -10.45
N ASP A 318 0.05 -19.58 -10.09
CA ASP A 318 -1.01 -20.57 -9.94
C ASP A 318 -1.69 -20.56 -8.56
N ALA A 319 -1.40 -19.55 -7.73
CA ALA A 319 -2.05 -19.41 -6.43
C ALA A 319 -3.57 -19.28 -6.62
N PRO A 320 -4.40 -20.09 -5.93
CA PRO A 320 -5.84 -20.03 -6.11
C PRO A 320 -6.35 -18.66 -5.66
N VAL A 321 -7.12 -18.00 -6.54
CA VAL A 321 -7.82 -16.75 -6.18
C VAL A 321 -9.07 -17.13 -5.39
N PRO A 322 -9.16 -16.76 -4.10
CA PRO A 322 -10.33 -17.08 -3.29
C PRO A 322 -11.59 -16.47 -3.91
N ALA A 323 -12.67 -17.26 -3.98
CA ALA A 323 -13.97 -16.80 -4.50
C ALA A 323 -13.89 -16.10 -5.87
N LEU A 324 -13.09 -16.64 -6.81
CA LEU A 324 -12.88 -16.07 -8.15
C LEU A 324 -14.16 -15.65 -8.88
N GLU A 325 -15.24 -16.41 -8.75
CA GLU A 325 -16.54 -16.08 -9.36
C GLU A 325 -17.14 -14.80 -8.77
N VAL A 326 -16.97 -14.56 -7.47
CA VAL A 326 -17.38 -13.29 -6.82
C VAL A 326 -16.54 -12.14 -7.36
N HIS A 327 -15.23 -12.33 -7.51
CA HIS A 327 -14.35 -11.33 -8.12
C HIS A 327 -14.77 -10.97 -9.55
N ARG A 328 -15.11 -11.98 -10.38
CA ARG A 328 -15.61 -11.76 -11.75
C ARG A 328 -16.91 -10.97 -11.78
N ARG A 329 -17.86 -11.30 -10.90
CA ARG A 329 -19.14 -10.57 -10.79
C ARG A 329 -18.95 -9.14 -10.32
N LEU A 330 -18.06 -8.92 -9.35
CA LEU A 330 -17.69 -7.58 -8.90
C LEU A 330 -17.04 -6.79 -10.05
N LYS A 331 -16.06 -7.37 -10.76
CA LYS A 331 -15.45 -6.74 -11.92
C LYS A 331 -16.48 -6.39 -12.98
N ALA A 332 -17.40 -7.30 -13.33
CA ALA A 332 -18.48 -7.02 -14.27
C ALA A 332 -19.46 -5.93 -13.78
N ALA A 333 -19.70 -5.82 -12.47
CA ALA A 333 -20.59 -4.80 -11.91
C ALA A 333 -19.95 -3.40 -11.87
N PHE A 334 -18.62 -3.31 -11.71
CA PHE A 334 -17.87 -2.05 -11.67
C PHE A 334 -17.30 -1.65 -13.04
N ASP A 335 -17.14 -2.59 -13.95
CA ASP A 335 -16.61 -2.37 -15.30
C ASP A 335 -17.29 -3.30 -16.31
N PRO A 336 -18.57 -3.04 -16.65
CA PRO A 336 -19.35 -3.92 -17.52
C PRO A 336 -18.75 -4.10 -18.92
N ALA A 337 -18.02 -3.11 -19.42
CA ALA A 337 -17.36 -3.13 -20.72
C ALA A 337 -15.92 -3.69 -20.66
N GLY A 338 -15.41 -4.03 -19.47
CA GLY A 338 -14.05 -4.56 -19.30
C GLY A 338 -12.94 -3.60 -19.72
N ILE A 339 -13.16 -2.29 -19.63
CA ILE A 339 -12.22 -1.27 -20.13
C ILE A 339 -11.15 -0.86 -19.11
N LEU A 340 -11.35 -1.06 -17.82
CA LEU A 340 -10.46 -0.57 -16.78
C LEU A 340 -9.26 -1.51 -16.60
N ALA A 341 -8.13 -1.10 -17.19
CA ALA A 341 -6.81 -1.76 -17.15
C ALA A 341 -6.91 -3.31 -17.16
N PRO A 342 -7.46 -3.90 -18.24
CA PRO A 342 -7.76 -5.33 -18.28
C PRO A 342 -6.50 -6.17 -18.02
N GLY A 343 -6.62 -7.16 -17.12
CA GLY A 343 -5.54 -8.08 -16.76
C GLY A 343 -4.50 -7.50 -15.80
N ARG A 344 -4.58 -6.21 -15.46
CA ARG A 344 -3.64 -5.56 -14.53
C ARG A 344 -3.72 -6.13 -13.13
N PHE A 345 -4.92 -6.52 -12.68
CA PHE A 345 -5.09 -7.06 -11.34
C PHE A 345 -4.48 -8.45 -11.21
N TRP A 346 -4.03 -8.75 -10.01
CA TRP A 346 -3.48 -10.04 -9.64
C TRP A 346 -4.44 -11.20 -9.98
N GLY A 347 -3.94 -12.20 -10.72
CA GLY A 347 -4.76 -13.32 -11.18
C GLY A 347 -5.51 -13.09 -12.49
N GLY A 348 -5.21 -12.00 -13.23
CA GLY A 348 -5.68 -11.79 -14.60
C GLY A 348 -7.09 -11.23 -14.73
N LEU A 349 -7.58 -10.57 -13.68
CA LEU A 349 -8.86 -9.85 -13.66
C LEU A 349 -8.71 -8.38 -14.10
#